data_AF-A0A1W7RAT4-F1
#
_entry.id   AF-A0A1W7RAT4-F1
#
_cell.length_a   1.000
_cell.length_b   1.000
_cell.length_c   1.000
_cell.angle_alpha   90.00
_cell.angle_beta   90.00
_cell.angle_gamma   90.00
#
_symmetry.space_group_name_H-M   'P 1'
#
loop_
_entity.id
_entity.type
_entity.pdbx_description
1 polymer ?
#
loop_
_entity_poly.entity_id
_entity_poly.type
_entity_poly.pdbx_seq_one_letter_code
_entity_poly.pdbx_strand_id
1 'polypeptide(L)'
;MKFFCLLVLSTVAVISIANAFECEEEGDFQDPKNCSNYIVCDKDKNIAGTMTCGPDLYFDEYRKVCDYPANVKCKNSKKLINRIKTKEPHKSGFRH
;
A
#
# COMPACT_ATOMS: atom_id res chain seq x y z
N MET A 1 22.97 39.52 24.50
CA MET A 1 24.19 38.71 24.28
C MET A 1 23.81 37.27 24.62
N LYS A 2 23.24 36.51 23.66
CA LYS A 2 23.90 35.37 22.95
C LYS A 2 24.70 34.53 23.95
N PHE A 3 24.29 33.32 24.35
CA PHE A 3 24.75 32.08 23.70
C PHE A 3 23.97 30.80 24.10
N PHE A 4 22.76 30.90 24.68
CA PHE A 4 22.11 29.72 25.28
C PHE A 4 21.06 28.98 24.44
N CYS A 5 20.88 29.26 23.14
CA CYS A 5 19.73 28.72 22.39
C CYS A 5 20.03 27.91 21.12
N LEU A 6 21.29 27.53 20.84
CA LEU A 6 21.66 26.96 19.53
C LEU A 6 22.09 25.49 19.52
N LEU A 7 22.30 24.85 20.67
CA LEU A 7 22.76 23.44 20.70
C LEU A 7 21.63 22.41 20.92
N VAL A 8 20.40 22.85 21.17
CA VAL A 8 19.25 21.94 21.38
C VAL A 8 18.27 21.95 20.20
N LEU A 9 18.54 22.72 19.15
CA LEU A 9 17.71 22.80 17.95
C LEU A 9 18.22 21.94 16.77
N SER A 10 19.42 21.38 16.85
CA SER A 10 19.90 20.46 15.80
C SER A 10 19.50 19.01 16.03
N THR A 11 19.11 18.62 17.25
CA THR A 11 18.71 17.22 17.53
C THR A 11 17.26 16.91 17.19
N VAL A 12 16.45 17.93 16.85
CA VAL A 12 15.03 17.74 16.45
C VAL A 12 14.80 17.99 14.95
N ALA A 13 15.86 18.30 14.19
CA ALA A 13 15.77 18.58 12.74
C ALA A 13 16.35 17.46 11.83
N VAL A 14 16.60 16.27 12.37
CA VAL A 14 16.95 15.07 11.56
C VAL A 14 15.81 14.08 11.44
N ILE A 15 14.57 14.50 11.73
CA ILE A 15 13.42 13.67 11.40
C ILE A 15 13.09 13.87 9.92
N SER A 16 13.97 13.37 9.04
CA SER A 16 13.66 13.07 7.65
C SER A 16 12.63 11.94 7.64
N ILE A 17 11.38 12.22 8.02
CA ILE A 17 10.28 11.25 7.88
C ILE A 17 9.89 11.23 6.40
N ALA A 18 10.82 10.80 5.54
CA ALA A 18 10.44 10.23 4.26
C ALA A 18 9.77 8.92 4.62
N ASN A 19 8.43 8.93 4.70
CA ASN A 19 7.64 7.72 4.91
C ASN A 19 7.63 6.92 3.60
N ALA A 20 8.82 6.59 3.09
CA ALA A 20 9.04 5.74 1.96
C ALA A 20 8.68 4.32 2.37
N PHE A 21 8.00 3.59 1.47
CA PHE A 21 7.90 2.16 1.60
C PHE A 21 9.31 1.60 1.36
N GLU A 22 10.01 1.22 2.42
CA GLU A 22 11.33 0.62 2.33
C GLU A 22 11.20 -0.87 2.08
N CYS A 23 11.97 -1.36 1.11
CA CYS A 23 12.01 -2.76 0.76
C CYS A 23 12.87 -3.53 1.77
N GLU A 24 12.22 -4.28 2.67
CA GLU A 24 12.92 -5.16 3.62
C GLU A 24 13.58 -6.34 2.89
N GLU A 25 12.90 -6.87 1.88
CA GLU A 25 13.35 -8.01 1.07
C GLU A 25 13.19 -7.73 -0.43
N GLU A 26 14.00 -8.41 -1.25
CA GLU A 26 13.87 -8.32 -2.71
C GLU A 26 12.67 -9.17 -3.17
N GLY A 27 11.94 -8.68 -4.16
CA GLY A 27 10.84 -9.42 -4.79
C GLY A 27 9.52 -8.66 -4.80
N ASP A 28 8.43 -9.40 -5.01
CA ASP A 28 7.12 -8.83 -5.26
C ASP A 28 6.17 -9.05 -4.08
N PHE A 29 5.59 -7.97 -3.58
CA PHE A 29 4.74 -7.95 -2.38
C PHE A 29 3.38 -7.34 -2.68
N GLN A 30 2.32 -7.82 -2.03
CA GLN A 30 1.00 -7.22 -2.22
C GLN A 30 0.96 -5.81 -1.64
N ASP A 31 0.36 -4.86 -2.37
CA ASP A 31 0.16 -3.51 -1.86
C ASP A 31 -0.84 -3.55 -0.67
N PRO A 32 -0.44 -3.08 0.53
CA PRO A 32 -1.29 -3.12 1.71
C PRO A 32 -2.51 -2.20 1.62
N LYS A 33 -2.58 -1.31 0.63
CA LYS A 33 -3.70 -0.38 0.39
C LYS A 33 -4.62 -0.86 -0.72
N ASN A 34 -4.09 -1.50 -1.76
CA ASN A 34 -4.87 -1.93 -2.92
C ASN A 34 -4.44 -3.32 -3.42
N CYS A 35 -5.30 -4.32 -3.29
CA CYS A 35 -4.96 -5.70 -3.69
C CYS A 35 -4.85 -5.91 -5.21
N SER A 36 -5.33 -4.97 -6.03
CA SER A 36 -5.05 -4.94 -7.47
C SER A 36 -3.63 -4.42 -7.80
N ASN A 37 -2.92 -3.89 -6.81
CA ASN A 37 -1.55 -3.46 -6.95
C ASN A 37 -0.59 -4.42 -6.23
N TYR A 38 0.66 -4.42 -6.70
CA TYR A 38 1.78 -5.04 -6.02
C TYR A 38 3.00 -4.13 -6.08
N ILE A 39 3.91 -4.34 -5.14
CA ILE A 39 5.13 -3.57 -4.98
C ILE A 39 6.28 -4.47 -5.37
N VAL A 40 7.05 -4.04 -6.36
CA VAL A 40 8.30 -4.67 -6.81
C VAL A 40 9.44 -4.00 -6.07
N CYS A 41 10.20 -4.79 -5.33
CA CYS A 41 11.33 -4.35 -4.54
C CYS A 41 12.65 -4.79 -5.16
N ASP A 42 13.46 -3.81 -5.54
CA ASP A 42 14.84 -3.98 -6.03
C ASP A 42 15.81 -3.51 -4.94
N LYS A 43 16.52 -4.47 -4.31
CA LYS A 43 17.46 -4.22 -3.21
C LYS A 43 18.66 -3.37 -3.65
N ASP A 44 19.13 -3.54 -4.87
CA ASP A 44 20.31 -2.83 -5.36
C ASP A 44 20.01 -1.34 -5.59
N LYS A 45 18.74 -1.02 -5.87
CA LYS A 45 18.32 0.36 -6.11
C LYS A 45 17.63 1.04 -4.93
N ASN A 46 17.24 0.30 -3.89
CA ASN A 46 16.33 0.80 -2.84
C ASN A 46 15.05 1.41 -3.44
N ILE A 47 14.57 0.87 -4.55
CA ILE A 47 13.38 1.36 -5.26
C ILE A 47 12.24 0.37 -5.05
N ALA A 48 11.11 0.91 -4.57
CA ALA A 48 9.82 0.24 -4.58
C ALA A 48 8.99 0.75 -5.76
N GLY A 49 8.83 -0.06 -6.80
CA GLY A 49 7.92 0.23 -7.91
C GLY A 49 6.52 -0.30 -7.62
N THR A 50 5.47 0.49 -7.83
CA THR A 50 4.09 -0.03 -7.76
C THR A 50 3.63 -0.44 -9.15
N MET A 51 3.15 -1.67 -9.27
CA MET A 51 2.58 -2.25 -10.47
C MET A 51 1.11 -2.61 -10.23
N THR A 52 0.31 -2.54 -11.29
CA THR A 52 -1.13 -2.86 -11.24
C THR A 52 -1.40 -4.10 -12.07
N CYS A 53 -2.15 -5.04 -11.50
CA CYS A 53 -2.67 -6.21 -12.20
C CYS A 53 -3.66 -5.80 -13.29
N GLY A 54 -3.99 -6.75 -14.19
CA GLY A 54 -5.08 -6.55 -15.14
C GLY A 54 -6.43 -6.27 -14.45
N PRO A 55 -7.44 -5.80 -15.20
CA PRO A 55 -8.77 -5.51 -14.66
C PRO A 55 -9.32 -6.69 -13.84
N ASP A 56 -9.88 -6.38 -12.68
CA ASP A 56 -10.50 -7.35 -11.75
C ASP A 56 -9.59 -8.48 -11.24
N LEU A 57 -8.26 -8.35 -11.37
CA LEU A 57 -7.28 -9.29 -10.82
C LEU A 57 -6.58 -8.71 -9.60
N TYR A 58 -6.22 -9.59 -8.66
CA TYR A 58 -5.46 -9.28 -7.45
C TYR A 58 -4.12 -10.02 -7.46
N PHE A 59 -3.11 -9.40 -6.85
CA PHE A 59 -1.80 -10.02 -6.75
C PHE A 59 -1.77 -11.09 -5.65
N ASP A 60 -1.47 -12.33 -6.04
CA ASP A 60 -1.17 -13.45 -5.15
C ASP A 60 0.30 -13.41 -4.75
N GLU A 61 0.58 -12.96 -3.53
CA GLU A 61 1.95 -12.86 -3.00
C GLU A 61 2.63 -14.21 -2.76
N TYR A 62 1.87 -15.31 -2.65
CA TYR A 62 2.43 -16.66 -2.48
C TYR A 62 2.86 -17.25 -3.83
N ARG A 63 2.02 -17.08 -4.86
CA ARG A 63 2.30 -17.59 -6.22
C ARG A 63 3.02 -16.60 -7.13
N LYS A 64 3.16 -15.34 -6.70
CA LYS A 64 3.77 -14.23 -7.45
C LYS A 64 3.09 -13.97 -8.81
N VAL A 65 1.76 -14.06 -8.84
CA VAL A 65 0.94 -13.86 -10.06
C VAL A 65 -0.31 -13.04 -9.77
N CYS A 66 -0.84 -12.37 -10.78
CA CYS A 66 -2.18 -11.79 -10.73
C CYS A 66 -3.22 -12.89 -10.98
N ASP A 67 -4.19 -13.04 -10.08
CA ASP A 67 -5.27 -14.03 -10.18
C ASP A 67 -6.61 -13.42 -9.73
N TYR A 68 -7.70 -14.14 -9.97
CA TYR A 68 -9.03 -13.76 -9.57
C TYR A 68 -9.14 -13.58 -8.03
N PRO A 69 -9.92 -12.60 -7.56
CA PRO A 69 -10.11 -12.31 -6.14
C PRO A 69 -10.48 -13.52 -5.27
N ALA A 70 -11.20 -14.49 -5.85
CA ALA A 70 -11.60 -15.72 -5.15
C ALA A 70 -10.40 -16.61 -4.75
N ASN A 71 -9.28 -16.50 -5.48
CA ASN A 71 -8.07 -17.30 -5.30
C ASN A 71 -7.00 -16.59 -4.45
N VAL A 72 -7.21 -15.31 -4.10
CA VAL A 72 -6.19 -14.44 -3.49
C VAL A 72 -6.58 -14.02 -2.08
N LYS A 73 -5.70 -14.26 -1.10
CA LYS A 73 -5.85 -13.75 0.25
C LYS A 73 -5.43 -12.29 0.34
N CYS A 74 -6.33 -11.37 0.00
CA CYS A 74 -6.12 -9.93 0.08
C CYS A 74 -5.97 -9.46 1.55
N LYS A 75 -4.80 -8.92 1.90
CA LYS A 75 -4.48 -8.39 3.25
C LYS A 75 -5.42 -7.25 3.66
N ASN A 76 -5.96 -6.50 2.69
CA ASN A 76 -6.84 -5.35 2.93
C ASN A 76 -8.35 -5.65 2.89
N SER A 77 -8.73 -6.92 2.79
CA SER A 77 -10.13 -7.38 2.78
C SER A 77 -10.93 -6.87 3.99
N LYS A 78 -10.29 -6.68 5.15
CA LYS A 78 -10.93 -6.14 6.38
C LYS A 78 -11.40 -4.69 6.26
N LYS A 79 -10.76 -3.87 5.42
CA LYS A 79 -11.14 -2.46 5.21
C LYS A 79 -12.24 -2.34 4.15
N LEU A 80 -12.23 -3.23 3.15
CA LEU A 80 -13.27 -3.34 2.13
C LEU A 80 -14.57 -3.89 2.70
N ILE A 81 -14.57 -4.89 3.59
CA ILE A 81 -15.80 -5.33 4.27
C ILE A 81 -16.41 -4.23 5.13
N ASN A 82 -15.61 -3.35 5.75
CA ASN A 82 -16.13 -2.20 6.47
C ASN A 82 -16.71 -1.14 5.50
N ARG A 83 -16.11 -0.97 4.32
CA ARG A 83 -16.61 -0.05 3.28
C ARG A 83 -17.85 -0.59 2.55
N ILE A 84 -17.97 -1.91 2.40
CA ILE A 84 -19.17 -2.61 1.90
C ILE A 84 -20.29 -2.54 2.95
N LYS A 85 -19.98 -2.68 4.25
CA LYS A 85 -20.94 -2.48 5.33
C LYS A 85 -21.48 -1.05 5.44
N THR A 86 -20.72 -0.04 4.99
CA THR A 86 -21.17 1.38 4.96
C THR A 86 -21.81 1.81 3.64
N LYS A 87 -21.74 0.98 2.59
CA LYS A 87 -22.53 1.23 1.39
C LYS A 87 -23.85 0.48 1.56
N GLU A 88 -24.91 1.23 1.90
CA GLU A 88 -26.26 0.80 1.63
C GLU A 88 -26.33 0.19 0.21
N PRO A 89 -27.13 -0.86 -0.02
CA PRO A 89 -27.20 -1.52 -1.31
C PRO A 89 -27.60 -0.48 -2.35
N HIS A 90 -26.72 -0.25 -3.33
CA HIS A 90 -27.01 0.63 -4.45
C HIS A 90 -28.16 -0.01 -5.26
N LYS A 91 -29.40 0.30 -4.90
CA LYS A 91 -30.58 0.01 -5.71
C LYS A 91 -30.40 0.75 -7.04
N SER A 92 -29.89 0.07 -8.07
CA SER A 92 -30.05 0.54 -9.44
C SER A 92 -31.52 0.36 -9.80
N GLY A 93 -32.29 1.44 -9.72
CA GLY A 93 -33.66 1.46 -10.19
C GLY A 93 -33.70 1.25 -11.70
N PHE A 94 -34.48 0.26 -12.14
CA PHE A 94 -34.98 0.19 -13.52
C PHE A 94 -36.11 1.22 -13.65
N ARG A 95 -35.90 2.27 -14.44
CA ARG A 95 -36.98 3.12 -14.92
C ARG A 95 -37.50 2.52 -16.23
N HIS A 96 -38.80 2.20 -16.25
CA HIS A 96 -39.58 2.02 -17.46
C HIS A 96 -39.89 3.39 -18.08
#